data_AF-A0A0G0URF0-F1
#
_entry.id   AF-A0A0G0URF0-F1
#
_cell.length_a   1.000
_cell.length_b   1.000
_cell.length_c   1.000
_cell.angle_alpha   90.00
_cell.angle_beta   90.00
_cell.angle_gamma   90.00
#
_symmetry.space_group_name_H-M   'P 1'
#
loop_
_entity.id
_entity.type
_entity.pdbx_description
1 polymer ?
#
loop_
_entity_poly.entity_id
_entity_poly.type
_entity_poly.pdbx_seq_one_letter_code
_entity_poly.pdbx_strand_id
1 'polypeptide(L)'
;MVKSLDGIKKLNPEEIKKYRKIVLNYIGEKDSAGVNEQKNFSQGISSSRRVDGVNLNKANRSAIKNKLGFKKPSSGKNLPSTSLLVRPVEPVDILDAKKAELAEASRREAERLKEAIKRQEEERRKIKEEERQYQIKQEQAEQDQREQAEKQRLENIRLEQEKIKQEKNRHMEIEKRKRALAEEKIRQQQELIRQEELKKKGIAREAKREAEAIKQAEEAKKWAEKMRLIELEKAENRRVRENIRLVRLKRQEEIAKMKLERKIARQAAKEKKRSKRQKVWRKIKKNLNFKLNNLFSKIKHNVIYIVSFSALFLAVAYVIFCLAALRFNNNMIGRAANYLPVPAVVTSQGIISYNDLRKIEDKNYLSLNLAEKENYFAKRVILRSLEKKYGLPANTAEDSLATKYILDKDFNQIGLSRINKINELLQGQSEFEQLGKYADESSDGAYYSRASVIEQFGPMVLELAIGQISGIIFRTDGYYIIKRVDDKNGQFGLKYLFIKAFTLDQYVFGRIGKIKVFILGLIDKNSW
;
A
#
# COMPACT_ATOMS: atom_id res chain seq x y z
N MET A 1 32.73 -47.13 -38.34
CA MET A 1 31.60 -46.21 -38.61
C MET A 1 30.66 -46.23 -37.41
N VAL A 2 30.79 -45.23 -36.54
CA VAL A 2 30.04 -45.14 -35.27
C VAL A 2 28.76 -44.36 -35.53
N LYS A 3 27.61 -45.04 -35.47
CA LYS A 3 26.28 -44.40 -35.51
C LYS A 3 26.07 -43.69 -34.17
N SER A 4 26.07 -42.36 -34.20
CA SER A 4 25.72 -41.50 -33.07
C SER A 4 24.26 -41.74 -32.66
N LEU A 5 24.08 -42.20 -31.42
CA LEU A 5 22.80 -42.24 -30.72
C LEU A 5 22.43 -40.83 -30.28
N ASP A 6 21.89 -40.02 -31.19
CA ASP A 6 21.32 -38.72 -30.85
C ASP A 6 19.79 -38.79 -31.04
N GLY A 7 19.13 -39.29 -30.00
CA GLY A 7 17.72 -39.65 -30.01
C GLY A 7 16.95 -39.09 -28.82
N ILE A 8 17.27 -37.87 -28.35
CA ILE A 8 16.41 -37.18 -27.38
C ILE A 8 15.22 -36.59 -28.13
N LYS A 9 14.11 -37.32 -28.10
CA LYS A 9 12.82 -36.90 -28.68
C LYS A 9 12.38 -35.59 -28.01
N LYS A 10 12.44 -34.48 -28.74
CA LYS A 10 11.93 -33.18 -28.28
C LYS A 10 10.42 -33.29 -28.07
N LEU A 11 10.00 -33.22 -26.81
CA LEU A 11 8.58 -33.31 -26.45
C LEU A 11 7.79 -32.14 -27.06
N ASN A 12 6.61 -32.46 -27.59
CA ASN A 12 5.70 -31.45 -28.11
C ASN A 12 5.20 -30.57 -26.94
N PRO A 13 5.03 -29.23 -27.10
CA PRO A 13 4.48 -28.35 -26.06
C PRO A 13 3.22 -28.86 -25.34
N GLU A 14 2.39 -29.66 -25.98
CA GLU A 14 1.23 -30.30 -25.34
C GLU A 14 1.62 -31.43 -24.37
N GLU A 15 2.62 -32.24 -24.72
CA GLU A 15 3.16 -33.28 -23.85
C GLU A 15 3.85 -32.66 -22.63
N ILE A 16 4.57 -31.55 -22.83
CA ILE A 16 5.19 -30.78 -21.73
C ILE A 16 4.12 -30.30 -20.75
N LYS A 17 2.98 -29.78 -21.24
CA LYS A 17 1.85 -29.38 -20.38
C LYS A 17 1.26 -30.58 -19.64
N LYS A 18 1.13 -31.74 -20.31
CA LYS A 18 0.62 -32.98 -19.70
C LYS A 18 1.55 -33.48 -18.58
N TYR A 19 2.85 -33.52 -18.83
CA TYR A 19 3.84 -33.92 -17.81
C TYR A 19 3.93 -32.94 -16.65
N ARG A 20 3.88 -31.63 -16.95
CA ARG A 20 3.81 -30.58 -15.92
C ARG A 20 2.59 -30.77 -15.01
N LYS A 21 1.43 -31.06 -15.58
CA LYS A 21 0.21 -31.33 -14.81
C LYS A 21 0.32 -32.58 -13.92
N ILE A 22 0.97 -33.63 -14.42
CA ILE A 22 1.24 -34.86 -13.65
C ILE A 22 2.17 -34.56 -12.46
N VAL A 23 3.25 -33.81 -12.69
CA VAL A 23 4.22 -33.42 -11.65
C VAL A 23 3.57 -32.50 -10.61
N LEU A 24 2.79 -31.51 -11.03
CA LEU A 24 2.11 -30.59 -10.12
C LEU A 24 1.04 -31.29 -9.28
N ASN A 25 0.31 -32.24 -9.87
CA ASN A 25 -0.61 -33.10 -9.12
C ASN A 25 0.12 -33.99 -8.10
N TYR A 26 1.29 -34.51 -8.43
CA TYR A 26 2.11 -35.32 -7.52
C TYR A 26 2.65 -34.50 -6.32
N ILE A 27 2.93 -33.21 -6.54
CA ILE A 27 3.47 -32.30 -5.50
C ILE A 27 2.33 -31.57 -4.74
N GLY A 28 1.06 -31.76 -5.14
CA GLY A 28 -0.09 -31.18 -4.46
C GLY A 28 -0.35 -29.70 -4.78
N GLU A 29 0.26 -29.15 -5.83
CA GLU A 29 0.04 -27.77 -6.27
C GLU A 29 -1.00 -27.70 -7.41
N LYS A 30 -1.95 -26.75 -7.33
CA LYS A 30 -2.93 -26.50 -8.41
C LYS A 30 -2.34 -25.56 -9.45
N ASP A 31 -2.46 -25.92 -10.73
CA ASP A 31 -2.10 -25.10 -11.90
C ASP A 31 -2.79 -23.71 -11.84
N SER A 32 -2.06 -22.67 -11.45
CA SER A 32 -2.56 -21.28 -11.36
C SER A 32 -2.26 -20.44 -12.60
N ALA A 33 -1.88 -21.07 -13.71
CA ALA A 33 -1.43 -20.39 -14.94
C ALA A 33 -2.54 -20.05 -15.95
N GLY A 34 -3.80 -19.91 -15.52
CA GLY A 34 -4.95 -19.70 -16.43
C GLY A 34 -5.84 -18.46 -16.21
N VAL A 35 -5.57 -17.61 -15.21
CA VAL A 35 -6.56 -16.58 -14.79
C VAL A 35 -6.31 -15.17 -15.37
N ASN A 36 -5.20 -14.93 -16.09
CA ASN A 36 -4.80 -13.55 -16.46
C ASN A 36 -5.03 -13.12 -17.92
N GLU A 37 -5.76 -13.86 -18.76
CA GLU A 37 -5.92 -13.49 -20.19
C GLU A 37 -7.32 -13.08 -20.65
N GLN A 38 -8.31 -12.89 -19.76
CA GLN A 38 -9.63 -12.40 -20.19
C GLN A 38 -10.23 -11.33 -19.29
N LYS A 39 -9.62 -10.14 -19.20
CA LYS A 39 -10.38 -8.91 -18.85
C LYS A 39 -9.79 -7.68 -19.54
N ASN A 40 -10.07 -7.54 -20.83
CA ASN A 40 -10.07 -6.25 -21.52
C ASN A 40 -11.03 -6.34 -22.72
N PHE A 41 -12.33 -6.12 -22.50
CA PHE A 41 -13.18 -5.34 -23.42
C PHE A 41 -14.60 -5.07 -22.84
N SER A 42 -14.77 -3.84 -22.37
CA SER A 42 -15.94 -2.96 -22.55
C SER A 42 -17.19 -3.06 -21.65
N GLN A 43 -17.69 -1.83 -21.37
CA GLN A 43 -18.95 -1.37 -20.77
C GLN A 43 -19.02 -1.45 -19.22
N GLY A 44 -19.07 -0.37 -18.45
CA GLY A 44 -19.41 1.03 -18.72
C GLY A 44 -20.82 1.36 -18.21
N ILE A 45 -20.87 2.16 -17.14
CA ILE A 45 -21.87 3.20 -16.78
C ILE A 45 -22.52 3.07 -15.38
N SER A 46 -22.09 4.05 -14.54
CA SER A 46 -22.78 4.79 -13.47
C SER A 46 -23.11 4.10 -12.14
N SER A 47 -22.73 4.67 -10.99
CA SER A 47 -23.16 6.00 -10.59
C SER A 47 -22.22 6.67 -9.59
N SER A 48 -21.94 7.93 -9.90
CA SER A 48 -21.30 8.95 -9.06
C SER A 48 -22.17 9.38 -7.88
N ARG A 49 -21.52 9.68 -6.74
CA ARG A 49 -21.89 10.84 -5.91
C ARG A 49 -20.81 11.91 -6.07
N ARG A 50 -21.23 13.06 -6.62
CA ARG A 50 -20.53 14.35 -6.64
C ARG A 50 -20.96 15.16 -5.42
N VAL A 51 -20.09 16.06 -4.96
CA VAL A 51 -20.35 17.50 -4.66
C VAL A 51 -18.96 18.18 -4.72
N ASP A 52 -18.63 18.87 -5.82
CA ASP A 52 -18.60 20.35 -6.04
C ASP A 52 -17.53 21.07 -5.20
N GLY A 53 -16.63 21.91 -5.69
CA GLY A 53 -16.44 22.51 -7.01
C GLY A 53 -15.86 23.92 -6.80
N VAL A 54 -14.63 24.19 -7.26
CA VAL A 54 -14.18 25.55 -7.59
C VAL A 54 -13.24 25.48 -8.79
N ASN A 55 -13.69 26.11 -9.87
CA ASN A 55 -12.95 26.40 -11.08
C ASN A 55 -12.53 27.87 -11.01
N LEU A 56 -11.25 28.18 -11.20
CA LEU A 56 -10.83 29.55 -11.49
C LEU A 56 -9.90 29.57 -12.71
N ASN A 57 -10.48 29.99 -13.83
CA ASN A 57 -9.79 30.61 -14.94
C ASN A 57 -8.99 31.82 -14.43
N LYS A 58 -7.76 31.99 -14.92
CA LYS A 58 -7.18 33.31 -15.20
C LYS A 58 -6.01 33.16 -16.17
N ALA A 59 -6.32 33.32 -17.44
CA ALA A 59 -5.40 33.90 -18.40
C ALA A 59 -5.46 35.43 -18.29
N ASN A 60 -4.37 36.09 -18.67
CA ASN A 60 -4.13 37.53 -18.83
C ASN A 60 -3.75 38.33 -17.59
N ARG A 61 -2.43 38.48 -17.39
CA ARG A 61 -1.79 39.81 -17.37
C ARG A 61 -0.36 39.71 -17.88
N SER A 62 -0.14 40.39 -18.99
CA SER A 62 1.12 40.67 -19.67
C SER A 62 1.95 41.72 -18.92
N ALA A 63 3.26 41.66 -19.17
CA ALA A 63 4.20 42.78 -19.25
C ALA A 63 4.52 43.54 -17.94
N ILE A 64 5.82 43.52 -17.59
CA ILE A 64 6.69 44.70 -17.52
C ILE A 64 8.15 44.24 -17.30
N LYS A 65 9.03 44.75 -18.16
CA LYS A 65 10.51 44.86 -18.09
C LYS A 65 11.40 43.69 -18.52
N ASN A 66 11.68 43.75 -19.83
CA ASN A 66 12.98 43.53 -20.45
C ASN A 66 14.17 44.20 -19.72
N LYS A 67 15.36 43.75 -20.14
CA LYS A 67 16.73 44.23 -19.89
C LYS A 67 17.39 43.71 -18.61
N LEU A 68 18.20 42.66 -18.79
CA LEU A 68 19.65 42.73 -18.59
C LEU A 68 20.27 41.45 -19.16
N GLY A 69 21.00 41.62 -20.27
CA GLY A 69 21.81 40.56 -20.82
C GLY A 69 23.00 40.27 -19.92
N PHE A 70 23.20 39.01 -19.57
CA PHE A 70 24.49 38.51 -19.13
C PHE A 70 24.89 37.35 -20.03
N LYS A 71 25.94 37.61 -20.81
CA LYS A 71 26.65 36.66 -21.65
C LYS A 71 27.15 35.51 -20.78
N LYS A 72 26.92 34.29 -21.26
CA LYS A 72 27.66 33.09 -20.85
C LYS A 72 29.13 33.23 -21.30
N PRO A 73 30.13 32.87 -20.49
CA PRO A 73 31.39 32.39 -21.02
C PRO A 73 31.28 30.88 -21.26
N SER A 74 31.41 30.51 -22.53
CA SER A 74 31.68 29.15 -22.99
C SER A 74 33.07 28.73 -22.52
N SER A 75 33.12 27.68 -21.70
CA SER A 75 34.32 26.89 -21.47
C SER A 75 34.60 25.99 -22.67
N GLY A 76 35.82 26.00 -23.18
CA GLY A 76 36.42 24.80 -23.75
C GLY A 76 37.03 24.93 -25.15
N LYS A 77 38.34 24.64 -25.18
CA LYS A 77 39.16 24.16 -26.30
C LYS A 77 39.68 25.21 -27.28
N ASN A 78 40.98 25.48 -27.23
CA ASN A 78 41.95 24.93 -28.18
C ASN A 78 43.37 25.35 -27.77
N LEU A 79 44.24 24.36 -27.47
CA LEU A 79 45.69 24.53 -27.57
C LEU A 79 46.06 24.65 -29.04
N PRO A 80 47.11 25.43 -29.35
CA PRO A 80 48.11 24.95 -30.30
C PRO A 80 49.51 25.00 -29.70
N SER A 81 50.22 23.93 -30.00
CA SER A 81 51.66 23.68 -29.88
C SER A 81 52.49 24.60 -30.76
N THR A 82 53.56 25.19 -30.20
CA THR A 82 54.75 25.73 -30.90
C THR A 82 55.85 25.91 -29.82
N SER A 83 56.82 25.00 -29.72
CA SER A 83 58.11 24.94 -30.45
C SER A 83 59.22 25.77 -29.79
N LEU A 84 60.24 25.04 -29.28
CA LEU A 84 61.69 25.29 -29.38
C LEU A 84 62.22 26.74 -29.38
N LEU A 85 63.08 27.06 -28.40
CA LEU A 85 64.36 27.81 -28.51
C LEU A 85 64.96 27.96 -27.10
N VAL A 86 65.97 27.15 -26.74
CA VAL A 86 67.42 27.47 -26.69
C VAL A 86 67.78 28.69 -25.81
N ARG A 87 68.45 28.37 -24.68
CA ARG A 87 69.48 29.09 -23.86
C ARG A 87 69.93 30.50 -24.30
N PRO A 88 70.28 31.41 -23.35
CA PRO A 88 71.54 31.29 -22.61
C PRO A 88 71.47 31.59 -21.10
N VAL A 89 72.54 31.17 -20.43
CA VAL A 89 72.84 31.38 -19.01
C VAL A 89 73.26 32.84 -18.82
N GLU A 90 72.57 33.57 -17.93
CA GLU A 90 73.01 34.89 -17.45
C GLU A 90 73.63 34.76 -16.04
N PRO A 91 74.67 35.55 -15.73
CA PRO A 91 75.50 35.37 -14.55
C PRO A 91 74.81 35.78 -13.25
N VAL A 92 75.13 35.01 -12.21
CA VAL A 92 74.85 35.24 -10.79
C VAL A 92 75.53 36.55 -10.38
N ASP A 93 74.75 37.53 -9.90
CA ASP A 93 75.12 38.59 -8.93
C ASP A 93 74.20 39.84 -8.96
N ILE A 94 73.09 39.83 -9.70
CA ILE A 94 72.05 40.91 -9.66
C ILE A 94 70.73 40.42 -9.00
N LEU A 95 70.72 39.21 -8.43
CA LEU A 95 69.49 38.55 -7.97
C LEU A 95 68.96 39.02 -6.61
N ASP A 96 69.76 39.68 -5.78
CA ASP A 96 69.34 39.94 -4.38
C ASP A 96 68.69 41.32 -4.19
N ALA A 97 69.08 42.34 -4.96
CA ALA A 97 68.41 43.64 -4.94
C ALA A 97 67.00 43.59 -5.57
N LYS A 98 66.84 42.85 -6.67
CA LYS A 98 65.52 42.65 -7.32
C LYS A 98 64.56 41.81 -6.49
N LYS A 99 65.05 40.87 -5.67
CA LYS A 99 64.20 40.09 -4.75
C LYS A 99 63.64 40.94 -3.61
N ALA A 100 64.40 41.93 -3.12
CA ALA A 100 63.94 42.82 -2.06
C ALA A 100 62.81 43.75 -2.53
N GLU A 101 62.95 44.37 -3.72
CA GLU A 101 61.86 45.19 -4.31
C GLU A 101 60.62 44.36 -4.64
N LEU A 102 60.81 43.13 -5.17
CA LEU A 102 59.69 42.22 -5.43
C LEU A 102 58.96 41.83 -4.14
N ALA A 103 59.70 41.65 -3.03
CA ALA A 103 59.11 41.33 -1.73
C ALA A 103 58.31 42.51 -1.16
N GLU A 104 58.78 43.76 -1.29
CA GLU A 104 58.00 44.93 -0.85
C GLU A 104 56.77 45.18 -1.72
N ALA A 105 56.89 45.03 -3.04
CA ALA A 105 55.76 45.12 -3.96
C ALA A 105 54.68 44.07 -3.61
N SER A 106 55.09 42.83 -3.32
CA SER A 106 54.17 41.76 -2.92
C SER A 106 53.44 42.03 -1.60
N ARG A 107 54.09 42.72 -0.64
CA ARG A 107 53.45 43.13 0.63
C ARG A 107 52.39 44.20 0.40
N ARG A 108 52.68 45.21 -0.44
CA ARG A 108 51.71 46.26 -0.79
C ARG A 108 50.50 45.70 -1.56
N GLU A 109 50.72 44.74 -2.43
CA GLU A 109 49.63 44.03 -3.13
C GLU A 109 48.81 43.16 -2.18
N ALA A 110 49.46 42.46 -1.23
CA ALA A 110 48.77 41.67 -0.22
C ALA A 110 47.89 42.53 0.71
N GLU A 111 48.33 43.74 1.07
CA GLU A 111 47.54 44.68 1.85
C GLU A 111 46.32 45.21 1.08
N ARG A 112 46.50 45.57 -0.20
CA ARG A 112 45.38 45.97 -1.08
C ARG A 112 44.37 44.84 -1.27
N LEU A 113 44.83 43.60 -1.40
CA LEU A 113 43.97 42.42 -1.48
C LEU A 113 43.19 42.19 -0.18
N LYS A 114 43.83 42.33 0.98
CA LYS A 114 43.15 42.23 2.28
C LYS A 114 42.06 43.28 2.45
N GLU A 115 42.31 44.52 2.00
CA GLU A 115 41.32 45.59 2.06
C GLU A 115 40.15 45.34 1.09
N ALA A 116 40.42 44.85 -0.11
CA ALA A 116 39.39 44.46 -1.09
C ALA A 116 38.51 43.30 -0.57
N ILE A 117 39.09 42.31 0.11
CA ILE A 117 38.36 41.20 0.72
C ILE A 117 37.45 41.72 1.84
N LYS A 118 37.93 42.60 2.71
CA LYS A 118 37.11 43.21 3.77
C LYS A 118 35.90 43.96 3.21
N ARG A 119 36.08 44.76 2.15
CA ARG A 119 34.97 45.47 1.49
C ARG A 119 33.94 44.49 0.89
N GLN A 120 34.38 43.41 0.26
CA GLN A 120 33.47 42.38 -0.25
C GLN A 120 32.71 41.64 0.86
N GLU A 121 33.33 41.40 2.02
CA GLU A 121 32.66 40.78 3.16
C GLU A 121 31.58 41.69 3.76
N GLU A 122 31.84 42.99 3.86
CA GLU A 122 30.86 43.97 4.34
C GLU A 122 29.66 44.11 3.38
N GLU A 123 29.90 44.13 2.06
CA GLU A 123 28.81 44.12 1.07
C GLU A 123 27.98 42.85 1.15
N ARG A 124 28.60 41.68 1.33
CA ARG A 124 27.87 40.41 1.54
C ARG A 124 27.04 40.41 2.81
N ARG A 125 27.51 41.06 3.89
CA ARG A 125 26.73 41.20 5.13
C ARG A 125 25.49 42.06 4.91
N LYS A 126 25.63 43.21 4.23
CA LYS A 126 24.49 44.10 3.90
C LYS A 126 23.45 43.38 3.03
N ILE A 127 23.87 42.68 1.99
CA ILE A 127 22.96 41.90 1.12
C ILE A 127 22.21 40.84 1.93
N LYS A 128 22.89 40.14 2.84
CA LYS A 128 22.28 39.10 3.68
C LYS A 128 21.27 39.66 4.69
N GLU A 129 21.50 40.87 5.19
CA GLU A 129 20.56 41.56 6.08
C GLU A 129 19.31 42.04 5.33
N GLU A 130 19.48 42.58 4.12
CA GLU A 130 18.36 42.97 3.25
C GLU A 130 17.50 41.77 2.84
N GLU A 131 18.12 40.64 2.50
CA GLU A 131 17.41 39.39 2.19
C GLU A 131 16.60 38.88 3.39
N ARG A 132 17.14 38.96 4.61
CA ARG A 132 16.41 38.59 5.84
C ARG A 132 15.21 39.49 6.07
N GLN A 133 15.36 40.81 5.89
CA GLN A 133 14.23 41.73 6.03
C GLN A 133 13.15 41.49 4.98
N TYR A 134 13.54 41.14 3.75
CA TYR A 134 12.60 40.81 2.68
C TYR A 134 11.84 39.51 2.99
N GLN A 135 12.52 38.48 3.52
CA GLN A 135 11.89 37.23 3.96
C GLN A 135 10.87 37.47 5.07
N ILE A 136 11.22 38.25 6.09
CA ILE A 136 10.30 38.58 7.20
C ILE A 136 9.05 39.30 6.68
N LYS A 137 9.21 40.24 5.73
CA LYS A 137 8.06 40.93 5.10
C LYS A 137 7.18 39.99 4.28
N GLN A 138 7.77 39.01 3.59
CA GLN A 138 7.00 37.99 2.87
C GLN A 138 6.24 37.06 3.81
N GLU A 139 6.87 36.61 4.90
CA GLU A 139 6.24 35.77 5.91
C GLU A 139 5.06 36.48 6.59
N GLN A 140 5.21 37.76 6.93
CA GLN A 140 4.12 38.58 7.47
C GLN A 140 2.96 38.72 6.48
N ALA A 141 3.24 39.03 5.21
CA ALA A 141 2.20 39.13 4.19
C ALA A 141 1.48 37.79 3.95
N GLU A 142 2.18 36.66 4.06
CA GLU A 142 1.57 35.34 3.95
C GLU A 142 0.70 35.01 5.17
N GLN A 143 1.15 35.36 6.38
CA GLN A 143 0.36 35.21 7.60
C GLN A 143 -0.93 36.03 7.54
N ASP A 144 -0.87 37.29 7.13
CA ASP A 144 -2.05 38.15 6.96
C ASP A 144 -3.04 37.58 5.95
N GLN A 145 -2.56 37.01 4.84
CA GLN A 145 -3.42 36.34 3.85
C GLN A 145 -4.08 35.07 4.40
N ARG A 146 -3.35 34.28 5.19
CA ARG A 146 -3.90 33.09 5.85
C ARG A 146 -4.97 33.46 6.86
N GLU A 147 -4.74 34.49 7.67
CA GLU A 147 -5.73 34.98 8.63
C GLU A 147 -7.00 35.52 7.95
N GLN A 148 -6.85 36.27 6.85
CA GLN A 148 -8.01 36.74 6.08
C GLN A 148 -8.79 35.58 5.46
N ALA A 149 -8.10 34.57 4.92
CA ALA A 149 -8.74 33.37 4.38
C ALA A 149 -9.46 32.56 5.48
N GLU A 150 -8.90 32.49 6.69
CA GLU A 150 -9.52 31.80 7.82
C GLU A 150 -10.77 32.54 8.31
N LYS A 151 -10.72 33.87 8.42
CA LYS A 151 -11.90 34.69 8.76
C LYS A 151 -13.04 34.48 7.75
N GLN A 152 -12.72 34.44 6.45
CA GLN A 152 -13.72 34.15 5.41
C GLN A 152 -14.28 32.72 5.51
N ARG A 153 -13.45 31.73 5.87
CA ARG A 153 -13.93 30.35 6.10
C ARG A 153 -14.88 30.27 7.28
N LEU A 154 -14.55 30.93 8.39
CA LEU A 154 -15.40 30.96 9.59
C LEU A 154 -16.74 31.65 9.31
N GLU A 155 -16.74 32.76 8.56
CA GLU A 155 -17.96 33.43 8.14
C GLU A 155 -18.84 32.55 7.25
N ASN A 156 -18.24 31.83 6.28
CA ASN A 156 -18.96 30.89 5.43
C ASN A 156 -19.58 29.74 6.23
N ILE A 157 -18.85 29.19 7.21
CA ILE A 157 -19.37 28.14 8.11
C ILE A 157 -20.57 28.67 8.91
N ARG A 158 -20.49 29.91 9.43
CA ARG A 158 -21.58 30.55 10.17
C ARG A 158 -22.83 30.72 9.30
N LEU A 159 -22.67 31.22 8.07
CA LEU A 159 -23.76 31.36 7.11
C LEU A 159 -24.40 30.02 6.74
N GLU A 160 -23.61 28.95 6.62
CA GLU A 160 -24.12 27.61 6.35
C GLU A 160 -24.91 27.03 7.54
N GLN A 161 -24.43 27.23 8.77
CA GLN A 161 -25.16 26.83 9.97
C GLN A 161 -26.50 27.59 10.11
N GLU A 162 -26.55 28.87 9.75
CA GLU A 162 -27.80 29.64 9.72
C GLU A 162 -28.78 29.12 8.67
N LYS A 163 -28.31 28.76 7.47
CA LYS A 163 -29.14 28.12 6.44
C LYS A 163 -29.72 26.80 6.93
N ILE A 164 -28.91 25.96 7.59
CA ILE A 164 -29.38 24.69 8.16
C ILE A 164 -30.43 24.93 9.24
N LYS A 165 -30.25 25.94 10.11
CA LYS A 165 -31.27 26.32 11.11
C LYS A 165 -32.57 26.78 10.45
N GLN A 166 -32.51 27.58 9.40
CA GLN A 166 -33.69 28.03 8.65
C GLN A 166 -34.42 26.87 7.96
N GLU A 167 -33.69 25.93 7.36
CA GLU A 167 -34.30 24.74 6.75
C GLU A 167 -34.96 23.82 7.78
N LYS A 168 -34.33 23.60 8.94
CA LYS A 168 -34.93 22.85 10.05
C LYS A 168 -36.24 23.49 10.53
N ASN A 169 -36.28 24.82 10.65
CA ASN A 169 -37.49 25.54 11.03
C ASN A 169 -38.60 25.41 9.98
N ARG A 170 -38.28 25.51 8.68
CA ARG A 170 -39.24 25.27 7.59
C ARG A 170 -39.78 23.85 7.61
N HIS A 171 -38.93 22.86 7.87
CA HIS A 171 -39.36 21.46 7.95
C HIS A 171 -40.31 21.23 9.13
N MET A 172 -40.00 21.77 10.31
CA MET A 172 -40.90 21.69 11.47
C MET A 172 -42.25 22.37 11.20
N GLU A 173 -42.26 23.50 10.48
CA GLU A 173 -43.50 24.20 10.14
C GLU A 173 -44.37 23.39 9.17
N ILE A 174 -43.76 22.75 8.16
CA ILE A 174 -44.44 21.84 7.25
C ILE A 174 -45.03 20.64 8.02
N GLU A 175 -44.28 20.09 8.98
CA GLU A 175 -44.73 18.96 9.77
C GLU A 175 -45.91 19.32 10.68
N LYS A 176 -45.86 20.50 11.33
CA LYS A 176 -47.00 21.04 12.10
C LYS A 176 -48.24 21.21 11.23
N ARG A 177 -48.10 21.76 10.01
CA ARG A 177 -49.22 21.90 9.06
C ARG A 177 -49.80 20.55 8.63
N LYS A 178 -48.97 19.52 8.44
CA LYS A 178 -49.44 18.16 8.11
C LYS A 178 -50.21 17.52 9.27
N ARG A 179 -49.75 17.70 10.51
CA ARG A 179 -50.46 17.20 11.71
C ARG A 179 -51.81 17.88 11.88
N ALA A 180 -51.88 19.21 11.73
CA ALA A 180 -53.13 19.96 11.77
C ALA A 180 -54.14 19.49 10.71
N LEU A 181 -53.69 19.31 9.45
CA LEU A 181 -54.52 18.77 8.37
C LEU A 181 -55.01 17.34 8.63
N ALA A 182 -54.22 16.51 9.31
CA ALA A 182 -54.63 15.16 9.67
C ALA A 182 -55.68 15.17 10.79
N GLU A 183 -55.49 15.99 11.82
CA GLU A 183 -56.46 16.18 12.90
C GLU A 183 -57.80 16.73 12.39
N GLU A 184 -57.77 17.68 11.44
CA GLU A 184 -58.97 18.23 10.82
C GLU A 184 -59.77 17.16 10.05
N LYS A 185 -59.10 16.26 9.32
CA LYS A 185 -59.74 15.13 8.63
C LYS A 185 -60.37 14.14 9.60
N ILE A 186 -59.72 13.87 10.73
CA ILE A 186 -60.26 12.97 11.77
C ILE A 186 -61.53 13.58 12.37
N ARG A 187 -61.53 14.89 12.67
CA ARG A 187 -62.73 15.59 13.16
C ARG A 187 -63.89 15.53 12.16
N GLN A 188 -63.63 15.79 10.88
CA GLN A 188 -64.65 15.69 9.83
C GLN A 188 -65.24 14.27 9.72
N GLN A 189 -64.42 13.23 9.85
CA GLN A 189 -64.91 11.84 9.86
C GLN A 189 -65.76 11.51 11.08
N GLN A 190 -65.36 11.96 12.28
CA GLN A 190 -66.13 11.74 13.49
C GLN A 190 -67.49 12.46 13.48
N GLU A 191 -67.55 13.63 12.86
CA GLU A 191 -68.79 14.40 12.71
C GLU A 191 -69.78 13.73 11.75
N LEU A 192 -69.28 13.15 10.65
CA LEU A 192 -70.10 12.34 9.74
C LEU A 192 -70.67 11.09 10.42
N ILE A 193 -69.86 10.40 11.23
CA ILE A 193 -70.31 9.22 12.00
C ILE A 193 -71.42 9.62 12.99
N ARG A 194 -71.27 10.74 13.70
CA ARG A 194 -72.32 11.26 14.61
C ARG A 194 -73.62 11.58 13.88
N GLN A 195 -73.55 12.17 12.68
CA GLN A 195 -74.75 12.47 11.90
C GLN A 195 -75.47 11.19 11.42
N GLU A 196 -74.74 10.14 11.09
CA GLU A 196 -75.33 8.85 10.72
C GLU A 196 -75.98 8.15 11.92
N GLU A 197 -75.37 8.20 13.10
CA GLU A 197 -75.95 7.65 14.34
C GLU A 197 -77.25 8.36 14.75
N LEU A 198 -77.30 9.70 14.60
CA LEU A 198 -78.51 10.47 14.86
C LEU A 198 -79.65 10.11 13.88
N LYS A 199 -79.33 9.88 12.60
CA LYS A 199 -80.30 9.41 11.61
C LYS A 199 -80.82 8.01 11.94
N LYS A 200 -79.95 7.09 12.39
CA LYS A 200 -80.35 5.73 12.81
C LYS A 200 -81.21 5.73 14.07
N LYS A 201 -80.98 6.66 15.00
CA LYS A 201 -81.82 6.83 16.21
C LYS A 201 -83.19 7.46 15.93
N GLY A 202 -83.33 8.25 14.86
CA GLY A 202 -84.63 8.74 14.38
C GLY A 202 -85.51 7.63 13.81
N ILE A 203 -84.94 6.79 12.95
CA ILE A 203 -85.66 5.68 12.28
C ILE A 203 -86.13 4.60 13.29
N ALA A 204 -85.36 4.36 14.35
CA ALA A 204 -85.72 3.40 15.41
C ALA A 204 -86.83 3.90 16.37
N ARG A 205 -87.14 5.21 16.36
CA ARG A 205 -88.21 5.82 17.20
C ARG A 205 -89.53 5.99 16.47
N GLU A 206 -89.52 6.05 15.13
CA GLU A 206 -90.74 6.08 14.29
C GLU A 206 -91.29 4.65 14.05
N ALA A 207 -90.42 3.64 13.85
CA ALA A 207 -90.85 2.25 13.65
C ALA A 207 -91.46 1.55 14.88
N LYS A 208 -91.35 2.17 16.08
CA LYS A 208 -91.92 1.66 17.34
C LYS A 208 -93.24 2.33 17.74
N ARG A 209 -93.79 3.25 16.94
CA ARG A 209 -95.06 3.93 17.22
C ARG A 209 -96.21 3.59 16.25
N GLU A 210 -95.97 2.78 15.22
CA GLU A 210 -96.98 2.44 14.20
C GLU A 210 -97.44 0.97 14.23
N ALA A 211 -96.93 0.14 15.14
CA ALA A 211 -97.20 -1.30 15.18
C ALA A 211 -98.33 -1.75 16.15
N GLU A 212 -98.86 -0.85 16.99
CA GLU A 212 -99.84 -1.21 18.02
C GLU A 212 -100.98 -0.19 18.11
N ALA A 213 -101.81 -0.12 17.08
CA ALA A 213 -103.21 0.31 17.20
C ALA A 213 -103.94 0.10 15.88
N ILE A 214 -104.92 -0.82 15.90
CA ILE A 214 -106.13 -0.71 15.07
C ILE A 214 -105.87 -1.02 13.57
N LYS A 215 -105.82 -2.28 13.13
CA LYS A 215 -106.92 -3.26 13.32
C LYS A 215 -108.26 -2.55 13.19
N GLN A 216 -108.75 -2.39 11.97
CA GLN A 216 -110.01 -3.00 11.51
C GLN A 216 -110.60 -2.22 10.32
N ALA A 217 -110.80 -2.95 9.22
CA ALA A 217 -111.87 -2.80 8.24
C ALA A 217 -111.84 -1.70 7.14
N GLU A 218 -111.03 -0.64 7.18
CA GLU A 218 -111.07 0.39 6.10
C GLU A 218 -109.91 0.36 5.07
N GLU A 219 -108.82 -0.36 5.35
CA GLU A 219 -107.60 -0.32 4.52
C GLU A 219 -107.69 -1.10 3.19
N ALA A 220 -108.67 -1.99 3.01
CA ALA A 220 -108.73 -2.82 1.80
C ALA A 220 -109.23 -2.06 0.55
N LYS A 221 -110.07 -1.02 0.70
CA LYS A 221 -110.64 -0.31 -0.45
C LYS A 221 -109.78 0.89 -0.91
N LYS A 222 -109.06 1.56 -0.01
CA LYS A 222 -108.14 2.66 -0.37
C LYS A 222 -106.78 2.18 -0.90
N TRP A 223 -106.36 0.94 -0.63
CA TRP A 223 -105.08 0.40 -1.11
C TRP A 223 -105.06 0.12 -2.63
N ALA A 224 -106.18 -0.33 -3.19
CA ALA A 224 -106.27 -0.63 -4.63
C ALA A 224 -106.14 0.62 -5.52
N GLU A 225 -106.68 1.75 -5.08
CA GLU A 225 -106.63 3.02 -5.82
C GLU A 225 -105.25 3.70 -5.70
N LYS A 226 -104.60 3.57 -4.54
CA LYS A 226 -103.25 4.09 -4.30
C LYS A 226 -102.17 3.30 -5.07
N MET A 227 -102.35 1.99 -5.26
CA MET A 227 -101.41 1.15 -6.02
C MET A 227 -101.37 1.49 -7.52
N ARG A 228 -102.50 1.87 -8.14
CA ARG A 228 -102.55 2.28 -9.56
C ARG A 228 -101.80 3.59 -9.84
N LEU A 229 -101.88 4.57 -8.94
CA LEU A 229 -101.15 5.83 -9.08
C LEU A 229 -99.63 5.67 -8.88
N ILE A 230 -99.23 4.78 -7.96
CA ILE A 230 -97.81 4.48 -7.69
C ILE A 230 -97.14 3.75 -8.88
N GLU A 231 -97.86 2.92 -9.64
CA GLU A 231 -97.30 2.23 -10.80
C GLU A 231 -97.03 3.17 -11.99
N LEU A 232 -97.91 4.15 -12.24
CA LEU A 232 -97.71 5.16 -13.28
C LEU A 232 -96.50 6.07 -12.98
N GLU A 233 -96.38 6.51 -11.73
CA GLU A 233 -95.26 7.37 -11.28
C GLU A 233 -93.91 6.62 -11.26
N LYS A 234 -93.91 5.32 -10.95
CA LYS A 234 -92.71 4.47 -11.04
C LYS A 234 -92.28 4.22 -12.50
N ALA A 235 -93.22 4.13 -13.44
CA ALA A 235 -92.90 3.94 -14.85
C ALA A 235 -92.27 5.20 -15.48
N GLU A 236 -92.79 6.39 -15.15
CA GLU A 236 -92.27 7.66 -15.65
C GLU A 236 -90.88 7.99 -15.07
N ASN A 237 -90.68 7.73 -13.77
CA ASN A 237 -89.39 7.86 -13.12
C ASN A 237 -88.31 6.90 -13.66
N ARG A 238 -88.68 5.73 -14.19
CA ARG A 238 -87.73 4.83 -14.86
C ARG A 238 -87.21 5.42 -16.17
N ARG A 239 -88.10 6.00 -16.98
CA ARG A 239 -87.72 6.66 -18.26
C ARG A 239 -86.81 7.86 -18.04
N VAL A 240 -87.11 8.70 -17.03
CA VAL A 240 -86.27 9.86 -16.70
C VAL A 240 -84.88 9.43 -16.19
N ARG A 241 -84.80 8.39 -15.35
CA ARG A 241 -83.51 7.87 -14.85
C ARG A 241 -82.65 7.24 -15.94
N GLU A 242 -83.24 6.55 -16.90
CA GLU A 242 -82.53 5.97 -18.04
C GLU A 242 -81.95 7.06 -18.96
N ASN A 243 -82.74 8.09 -19.28
CA ASN A 243 -82.25 9.22 -20.08
C ASN A 243 -81.10 9.98 -19.40
N ILE A 244 -81.17 10.18 -18.08
CA ILE A 244 -80.07 10.82 -17.32
C ILE A 244 -78.80 9.96 -17.32
N ARG A 245 -78.92 8.62 -17.25
CA ARG A 245 -77.76 7.71 -17.31
C ARG A 245 -77.09 7.74 -18.68
N LEU A 246 -77.87 7.71 -19.76
CA LEU A 246 -77.34 7.75 -21.13
C LEU A 246 -76.59 9.06 -21.42
N VAL A 247 -77.11 10.20 -20.95
CA VAL A 247 -76.44 11.50 -21.11
C VAL A 247 -75.14 11.56 -20.30
N ARG A 248 -75.10 11.00 -19.09
CA ARG A 248 -73.87 10.95 -18.28
C ARG A 248 -72.80 10.05 -18.90
N LEU A 249 -73.18 8.91 -19.47
CA LEU A 249 -72.25 8.01 -20.15
C LEU A 249 -71.60 8.67 -21.38
N LYS A 250 -72.40 9.33 -22.23
CA LYS A 250 -71.86 10.07 -23.40
C LYS A 250 -70.87 11.17 -23.00
N ARG A 251 -71.17 11.94 -21.94
CA ARG A 251 -70.22 12.94 -21.41
C ARG A 251 -68.93 12.33 -20.88
N GLN A 252 -68.99 11.16 -20.25
CA GLN A 252 -67.79 10.48 -19.74
C GLN A 252 -66.90 9.97 -20.88
N GLU A 253 -67.48 9.45 -21.96
CA GLU A 253 -66.74 9.00 -23.14
C GLU A 253 -66.04 10.15 -23.87
N GLU A 254 -66.69 11.29 -24.02
CA GLU A 254 -66.09 12.50 -24.62
C GLU A 254 -64.92 13.02 -23.78
N ILE A 255 -65.07 13.06 -22.45
CA ILE A 255 -63.99 13.46 -21.54
C ILE A 255 -62.82 12.46 -21.61
N ALA A 256 -63.10 11.16 -21.75
CA ALA A 256 -62.07 10.14 -21.88
C ALA A 256 -61.29 10.29 -23.20
N LYS A 257 -61.97 10.51 -24.32
CA LYS A 257 -61.35 10.77 -25.64
C LYS A 257 -60.46 12.02 -25.59
N MET A 258 -60.95 13.13 -25.06
CA MET A 258 -60.15 14.36 -24.91
C MET A 258 -58.91 14.17 -24.02
N LYS A 259 -59.01 13.37 -22.94
CA LYS A 259 -57.86 13.07 -22.09
C LYS A 259 -56.80 12.24 -22.81
N LEU A 260 -57.21 11.32 -23.67
CA LEU A 260 -56.31 10.44 -24.43
C LEU A 260 -55.54 11.23 -25.51
N GLU A 261 -56.24 12.08 -26.26
CA GLU A 261 -55.61 12.97 -27.26
C GLU A 261 -54.58 13.92 -26.63
N ARG A 262 -54.91 14.53 -25.47
CA ARG A 262 -53.97 15.38 -24.72
C ARG A 262 -52.73 14.61 -24.24
N LYS A 263 -52.86 13.32 -23.91
CA LYS A 263 -51.71 12.48 -23.53
C LYS A 263 -50.80 12.20 -24.72
N ILE A 264 -51.37 11.85 -25.88
CA ILE A 264 -50.61 11.59 -27.12
C ILE A 264 -49.87 12.86 -27.56
N ALA A 265 -50.54 14.02 -27.58
CA ALA A 265 -49.91 15.30 -27.95
C ALA A 265 -48.75 15.67 -27.01
N ARG A 266 -48.90 15.43 -25.69
CA ARG A 266 -47.82 15.66 -24.71
C ARG A 266 -46.63 14.74 -24.91
N GLN A 267 -46.84 13.48 -25.30
CA GLN A 267 -45.75 12.54 -25.58
C GLN A 267 -44.98 12.95 -26.84
N ALA A 268 -45.67 13.26 -27.93
CA ALA A 268 -45.05 13.73 -29.17
C ALA A 268 -44.22 15.02 -28.96
N ALA A 269 -44.71 15.97 -28.16
CA ALA A 269 -43.98 17.19 -27.81
C ALA A 269 -42.71 16.91 -26.98
N LYS A 270 -42.74 15.93 -26.07
CA LYS A 270 -41.58 15.51 -25.27
C LYS A 270 -40.50 14.85 -26.14
N GLU A 271 -40.88 14.02 -27.11
CA GLU A 271 -39.95 13.37 -28.02
C GLU A 271 -39.26 14.34 -28.96
N LYS A 272 -39.99 15.31 -29.53
CA LYS A 272 -39.40 16.41 -30.32
C LYS A 272 -38.39 17.23 -29.51
N LYS A 273 -38.65 17.49 -28.22
CA LYS A 273 -37.70 18.17 -27.34
C LYS A 273 -36.46 17.31 -27.04
N ARG A 274 -36.61 16.00 -26.83
CA ARG A 274 -35.50 15.07 -26.59
C ARG A 274 -34.58 14.94 -27.80
N SER A 275 -35.13 14.82 -29.01
CA SER A 275 -34.32 14.68 -30.24
C SER A 275 -33.52 15.96 -30.54
N LYS A 276 -34.09 17.15 -30.32
CA LYS A 276 -33.36 18.42 -30.43
C LYS A 276 -32.20 18.52 -29.43
N ARG A 277 -32.43 18.14 -28.16
CA ARG A 277 -31.38 18.11 -27.13
C ARG A 277 -30.26 17.13 -27.47
N GLN A 278 -30.58 15.94 -27.98
CA GLN A 278 -29.57 14.95 -28.38
C GLN A 278 -28.69 15.45 -29.54
N LYS A 279 -29.26 16.13 -30.55
CA LYS A 279 -28.48 16.70 -31.67
C LYS A 279 -27.48 17.76 -31.20
N VAL A 280 -27.91 18.66 -30.29
CA VAL A 280 -27.03 19.68 -29.69
C VAL A 280 -25.93 19.02 -28.86
N TRP A 281 -26.28 18.03 -28.03
CA TRP A 281 -25.32 17.33 -27.18
C TRP A 281 -24.27 16.55 -27.99
N ARG A 282 -24.67 15.93 -29.11
CA ARG A 282 -23.74 15.27 -30.06
C ARG A 282 -22.75 16.26 -30.67
N LYS A 283 -23.19 17.46 -31.06
CA LYS A 283 -22.29 18.52 -31.59
C LYS A 283 -21.29 18.99 -30.51
N ILE A 284 -21.77 19.24 -29.29
CA ILE A 284 -20.92 19.65 -28.16
C ILE A 284 -19.89 18.57 -27.83
N LYS A 285 -20.30 17.30 -27.77
CA LYS A 285 -19.42 16.16 -27.47
C LYS A 285 -18.31 15.99 -28.52
N LYS A 286 -18.63 16.16 -29.81
CA LYS A 286 -17.62 16.08 -30.89
C LYS A 286 -16.57 17.19 -30.76
N ASN A 287 -16.98 18.43 -30.49
CA ASN A 287 -16.05 19.55 -30.30
C ASN A 287 -15.20 19.43 -29.03
N LEU A 288 -15.76 18.91 -27.94
CA LEU A 288 -15.02 18.67 -26.69
C LEU A 288 -13.97 17.56 -26.86
N ASN A 289 -14.34 16.43 -27.47
CA ASN A 289 -13.41 15.32 -27.67
C ASN A 289 -12.22 15.72 -28.56
N PHE A 290 -12.44 16.54 -29.60
CA PHE A 290 -11.35 16.99 -30.47
C PHE A 290 -10.36 17.91 -29.74
N LYS A 291 -10.86 18.85 -28.93
CA LYS A 291 -10.01 19.75 -28.13
C LYS A 291 -9.27 19.02 -27.00
N LEU A 292 -9.94 18.08 -26.32
CA LEU A 292 -9.33 17.30 -25.25
C LEU A 292 -8.25 16.35 -25.78
N ASN A 293 -8.48 15.66 -26.90
CA ASN A 293 -7.48 14.74 -27.44
C ASN A 293 -6.17 15.45 -27.84
N ASN A 294 -6.25 16.67 -28.39
CA ASN A 294 -5.06 17.46 -28.73
C ASN A 294 -4.31 18.02 -27.51
N LEU A 295 -5.01 18.26 -26.40
CA LEU A 295 -4.38 18.62 -25.12
C LEU A 295 -3.75 17.39 -24.44
N PHE A 296 -4.48 16.27 -24.40
CA PHE A 296 -3.99 15.03 -23.78
C PHE A 296 -2.80 14.43 -24.52
N SER A 297 -2.72 14.52 -25.85
CA SER A 297 -1.55 14.03 -26.59
C SER A 297 -0.28 14.81 -26.27
N LYS A 298 -0.36 16.15 -26.14
CA LYS A 298 0.78 17.00 -25.75
C LYS A 298 1.16 16.84 -24.28
N ILE A 299 0.18 16.66 -23.40
CA ILE A 299 0.39 16.50 -21.95
C ILE A 299 0.98 15.12 -21.63
N LYS A 300 0.59 14.05 -22.33
CA LYS A 300 1.07 12.69 -22.05
C LYS A 300 2.58 12.54 -22.13
N HIS A 301 3.23 13.16 -23.12
CA HIS A 301 4.69 13.11 -23.20
C HIS A 301 5.36 13.94 -22.10
N ASN A 302 4.88 15.15 -21.82
CA ASN A 302 5.48 16.01 -20.80
C ASN A 302 5.25 15.52 -19.36
N VAL A 303 4.11 14.87 -19.08
CA VAL A 303 3.83 14.32 -17.74
C VAL A 303 4.82 13.23 -17.39
N ILE A 304 5.18 12.36 -18.34
CA ILE A 304 6.19 11.32 -18.09
C ILE A 304 7.53 11.97 -17.71
N TYR A 305 7.96 12.99 -18.45
CA TYR A 305 9.21 13.71 -18.14
C TYR A 305 9.16 14.42 -16.78
N ILE A 306 8.06 15.09 -16.45
CA ILE A 306 7.90 15.77 -15.16
C ILE A 306 7.94 14.76 -14.01
N VAL A 307 7.21 13.65 -14.13
CA VAL A 307 7.19 12.59 -13.10
C VAL A 307 8.56 11.93 -12.99
N SER A 308 9.22 11.60 -14.09
CA SER A 308 10.57 11.01 -14.07
C SER A 308 11.60 11.97 -13.48
N PHE A 309 11.50 13.27 -13.77
CA PHE A 309 12.41 14.27 -13.26
C PHE A 309 12.21 14.49 -11.75
N SER A 310 10.95 14.58 -11.29
CA SER A 310 10.64 14.64 -9.86
C SER A 310 11.10 13.39 -9.11
N ALA A 311 10.94 12.20 -9.69
CA ALA A 311 11.43 10.96 -9.11
C ALA A 311 12.97 10.93 -9.02
N LEU A 312 13.66 11.37 -10.08
CA LEU A 312 15.12 11.49 -10.10
C LEU A 312 15.60 12.49 -9.03
N PHE A 313 14.95 13.64 -8.92
CA PHE A 313 15.28 14.65 -7.90
C PHE A 313 15.12 14.10 -6.48
N LEU A 314 14.01 13.40 -6.20
CA LEU A 314 13.80 12.75 -4.90
C LEU A 314 14.85 11.67 -4.61
N ALA A 315 15.25 10.88 -5.63
CA ALA A 315 16.30 9.88 -5.47
C ALA A 315 17.65 10.53 -5.13
N VAL A 316 18.03 11.62 -5.82
CA VAL A 316 19.25 12.37 -5.52
C VAL A 316 19.20 12.98 -4.12
N ALA A 317 18.09 13.62 -3.75
CA ALA A 317 17.89 14.18 -2.41
C ALA A 317 18.00 13.10 -1.32
N TYR A 318 17.46 11.90 -1.58
CA TYR A 318 17.56 10.77 -0.68
C TYR A 318 19.00 10.25 -0.52
N VAL A 319 19.77 10.18 -1.61
CA VAL A 319 21.19 9.80 -1.56
C VAL A 319 21.99 10.82 -0.73
N ILE A 320 21.76 12.12 -0.95
CA ILE A 320 22.38 13.19 -0.15
C ILE A 320 22.01 13.04 1.33
N PHE A 321 20.75 12.75 1.64
CA PHE A 321 20.30 12.50 3.01
C PHE A 321 20.99 11.28 3.64
N CYS A 322 21.13 10.17 2.91
CA CYS A 322 21.83 8.98 3.40
C CYS A 322 23.30 9.28 3.70
N LEU A 323 24.00 9.99 2.81
CA LEU A 323 25.38 10.41 3.02
C LEU A 323 25.51 11.37 4.22
N ALA A 324 24.57 12.31 4.37
CA ALA A 324 24.55 13.22 5.50
C ALA A 324 24.31 12.48 6.83
N ALA A 325 23.42 11.48 6.84
CA ALA A 325 23.13 10.66 8.02
C ALA A 325 24.29 9.76 8.43
N LEU A 326 25.01 9.20 7.46
CA LEU A 326 26.20 8.39 7.72
C LEU A 326 27.39 9.24 8.19
N ARG A 327 27.55 10.45 7.63
CA ARG A 327 28.72 11.31 7.90
C ARG A 327 28.56 12.19 9.14
N PHE A 328 27.37 12.71 9.39
CA PHE A 328 27.15 13.68 10.47
C PHE A 328 26.32 13.05 11.58
N ASN A 329 26.94 12.79 12.72
CA ASN A 329 26.28 12.33 13.95
C ASN A 329 25.52 13.48 14.65
N ASN A 330 24.70 14.22 13.91
CA ASN A 330 23.86 15.29 14.44
C ASN A 330 22.54 14.70 14.95
N ASN A 331 22.10 15.13 16.14
CA ASN A 331 20.87 14.66 16.79
C ASN A 331 19.61 14.75 15.89
N MET A 332 19.55 15.78 15.03
CA MET A 332 18.44 15.95 14.08
C MET A 332 18.43 14.88 12.97
N ILE A 333 19.61 14.57 12.41
CA ILE A 333 19.74 13.61 11.32
C ILE A 333 19.56 12.18 11.85
N GLY A 334 20.07 11.90 13.06
CA GLY A 334 19.81 10.63 13.74
C GLY A 334 18.32 10.40 14.04
N ARG A 335 17.56 11.45 14.40
CA ARG A 335 16.10 11.36 14.56
C ARG A 335 15.40 11.09 13.23
N ALA A 336 15.81 11.76 12.16
CA ALA A 336 15.25 11.53 10.82
C ALA A 336 15.55 10.11 10.30
N ALA A 337 16.74 9.57 10.60
CA ALA A 337 17.14 8.20 10.26
C ALA A 337 16.36 7.11 11.02
N ASN A 338 15.58 7.46 12.05
CA ASN A 338 14.64 6.52 12.67
C ASN A 338 13.37 6.32 11.82
N TYR A 339 13.00 7.30 10.99
CA TYR A 339 11.80 7.26 10.16
C TYR A 339 12.07 6.83 8.72
N LEU A 340 13.33 6.96 8.26
CA LEU A 340 13.76 6.58 6.92
C LEU A 340 14.85 5.49 6.99
N PRO A 341 14.75 4.40 6.22
CA PRO A 341 15.71 3.31 6.26
C PRO A 341 17.04 3.72 5.61
N VAL A 342 17.96 4.29 6.38
CA VAL A 342 19.29 4.65 5.88
C VAL A 342 20.15 3.38 5.76
N PRO A 343 20.58 2.99 4.54
CA PRO A 343 21.48 1.86 4.36
C PRO A 343 22.88 2.22 4.84
N ALA A 344 23.45 1.45 5.78
CA ALA A 344 24.81 1.68 6.28
C ALA A 344 25.81 0.62 5.81
N VAL A 345 25.35 -0.62 5.66
CA VAL A 345 26.11 -1.69 5.00
C VAL A 345 25.23 -2.32 3.94
N VAL A 346 25.74 -2.42 2.72
CA VAL A 346 25.06 -3.07 1.59
C VAL A 346 25.81 -4.35 1.27
N THR A 347 25.12 -5.48 1.34
CA THR A 347 25.67 -6.78 0.96
C THR A 347 24.88 -7.38 -0.20
N SER A 348 25.47 -8.33 -0.91
CA SER A 348 24.77 -9.08 -1.97
C SER A 348 23.49 -9.80 -1.49
N GLN A 349 23.35 -10.05 -0.19
CA GLN A 349 22.21 -10.77 0.39
C GLN A 349 21.23 -9.87 1.16
N GLY A 350 21.54 -8.58 1.33
CA GLY A 350 20.68 -7.66 2.07
C GLY A 350 21.38 -6.39 2.54
N ILE A 351 20.61 -5.53 3.21
CA ILE A 351 21.04 -4.23 3.71
C ILE A 351 20.98 -4.23 5.23
N ILE A 352 22.04 -3.74 5.88
CA ILE A 352 22.04 -3.41 7.31
C ILE A 352 21.78 -1.92 7.43
N SER A 353 20.72 -1.57 8.16
CA SER A 353 20.34 -0.18 8.39
C SER A 353 21.32 0.52 9.33
N TYR A 354 21.39 1.85 9.25
CA TYR A 354 22.20 2.67 10.15
C TYR A 354 21.87 2.44 11.63
N ASN A 355 20.59 2.30 11.97
CA ASN A 355 20.18 2.06 13.36
C ASN A 355 20.59 0.67 13.86
N ASP A 356 20.53 -0.34 12.99
CA ASP A 356 21.05 -1.67 13.30
C ASP A 356 22.57 -1.60 13.47
N LEU A 357 23.31 -0.97 12.56
CA LEU A 357 24.76 -0.80 12.66
C LEU A 357 25.17 -0.14 13.99
N ARG A 358 24.47 0.92 14.41
CA ARG A 358 24.78 1.61 15.66
C ARG A 358 24.58 0.76 16.92
N LYS A 359 23.67 -0.23 16.88
CA LYS A 359 23.52 -1.21 17.97
C LYS A 359 24.63 -2.27 17.98
N ILE A 360 25.35 -2.39 16.87
CA ILE A 360 26.38 -3.41 16.62
C ILE A 360 27.78 -2.86 16.88
N GLU A 361 27.94 -1.54 16.89
CA GLU A 361 29.18 -0.83 17.27
C GLU A 361 29.53 -1.07 18.75
N ASP A 362 29.86 -2.32 19.08
CA ASP A 362 30.54 -2.69 20.31
C ASP A 362 32.00 -2.24 20.24
N LYS A 363 32.65 -2.08 21.40
CA LYS A 363 34.07 -1.66 21.50
C LYS A 363 35.01 -2.50 20.64
N ASN A 364 34.70 -3.78 20.43
CA ASN A 364 35.49 -4.71 19.63
C ASN A 364 35.35 -4.50 18.11
N TYR A 365 34.24 -3.90 17.62
CA TYR A 365 34.06 -3.63 16.18
C TYR A 365 34.97 -2.50 15.71
N LEU A 366 35.15 -1.47 16.55
CA LEU A 366 35.97 -0.30 16.20
C LEU A 366 37.44 -0.68 15.98
N SER A 367 37.95 -1.66 16.73
CA SER A 367 39.33 -2.15 16.63
C SER A 367 39.61 -3.05 15.42
N LEU A 368 38.59 -3.52 14.70
CA LEU A 368 38.78 -4.39 13.54
C LEU A 368 39.31 -3.60 12.33
N ASN A 369 40.18 -4.22 11.55
CA ASN A 369 40.58 -3.67 10.25
C ASN A 369 39.42 -3.77 9.23
N LEU A 370 39.56 -3.15 8.06
CA LEU A 370 38.47 -3.13 7.07
C LEU A 370 38.03 -4.54 6.62
N ALA A 371 38.98 -5.44 6.37
CA ALA A 371 38.68 -6.80 5.92
C ALA A 371 37.98 -7.63 7.01
N GLU A 372 38.37 -7.46 8.27
CA GLU A 372 37.73 -8.06 9.43
C GLU A 372 36.31 -7.52 9.64
N LYS A 373 36.09 -6.21 9.43
CA LYS A 373 34.75 -5.60 9.47
C LYS A 373 33.86 -6.17 8.38
N GLU A 374 34.38 -6.33 7.16
CA GLU A 374 33.66 -6.96 6.06
C GLU A 374 33.27 -8.41 6.40
N ASN A 375 34.22 -9.21 6.89
CA ASN A 375 33.97 -10.59 7.30
C ASN A 375 32.95 -10.69 8.44
N TYR A 376 33.02 -9.77 9.41
CA TYR A 376 32.08 -9.68 10.51
C TYR A 376 30.64 -9.43 10.00
N PHE A 377 30.45 -8.48 9.10
CA PHE A 377 29.12 -8.24 8.52
C PHE A 377 28.65 -9.37 7.61
N ALA A 378 29.55 -9.97 6.83
CA ALA A 378 29.22 -11.12 6.01
C ALA A 378 28.72 -12.27 6.90
N LYS A 379 29.45 -12.62 7.97
CA LYS A 379 29.02 -13.61 8.98
C LYS A 379 27.63 -13.26 9.51
N ARG A 380 27.43 -12.02 9.93
CA ARG A 380 26.15 -11.58 10.52
C ARG A 380 24.97 -11.69 9.56
N VAL A 381 25.14 -11.31 8.30
CA VAL A 381 24.09 -11.43 7.28
C VAL A 381 23.73 -12.89 7.03
N ILE A 382 24.74 -13.77 6.96
CA ILE A 382 24.52 -15.22 6.81
C ILE A 382 23.72 -15.75 8.01
N LEU A 383 24.17 -15.46 9.24
CA LEU A 383 23.49 -15.92 10.45
C LEU A 383 22.05 -15.41 10.51
N ARG A 384 21.80 -14.12 10.25
CA ARG A 384 20.45 -13.54 10.24
C ARG A 384 19.55 -14.18 9.18
N SER A 385 20.12 -14.57 8.03
CA SER A 385 19.37 -15.30 6.99
C SER A 385 18.96 -16.70 7.46
N LEU A 386 19.82 -17.39 8.20
CA LEU A 386 19.54 -18.70 8.79
C LEU A 386 18.53 -18.60 9.94
N GLU A 387 18.68 -17.61 10.83
CA GLU A 387 17.70 -17.31 11.88
C GLU A 387 16.31 -17.12 11.27
N LYS A 388 16.21 -16.34 10.18
CA LYS A 388 14.96 -16.14 9.45
C LYS A 388 14.44 -17.43 8.81
N LYS A 389 15.30 -18.26 8.23
CA LYS A 389 14.92 -19.57 7.66
C LYS A 389 14.30 -20.47 8.72
N TYR A 390 14.87 -20.49 9.92
CA TYR A 390 14.42 -21.36 11.02
C TYR A 390 13.36 -20.72 11.94
N GLY A 391 12.94 -19.48 11.68
CA GLY A 391 11.98 -18.77 12.53
C GLY A 391 12.49 -18.46 13.93
N LEU A 392 13.81 -18.33 14.10
CA LEU A 392 14.45 -18.00 15.37
C LEU A 392 14.46 -16.48 15.60
N PRO A 393 14.40 -16.00 16.84
CA PRO A 393 14.51 -14.58 17.15
C PRO A 393 15.88 -14.03 16.70
N ALA A 394 15.93 -12.74 16.38
CA ALA A 394 17.18 -12.10 15.98
C ALA A 394 18.19 -12.11 17.13
N ASN A 395 19.45 -12.45 16.83
CA ASN A 395 20.55 -12.65 17.78
C ASN A 395 20.34 -13.87 18.69
N THR A 396 19.84 -14.98 18.13
CA THR A 396 19.81 -16.25 18.84
C THR A 396 21.25 -16.73 19.12
N ALA A 397 21.48 -17.40 20.25
CA ALA A 397 22.79 -17.98 20.58
C ALA A 397 23.26 -18.91 19.44
N GLU A 398 24.54 -18.80 19.05
CA GLU A 398 25.10 -19.56 17.92
C GLU A 398 24.92 -21.08 18.10
N ASP A 399 24.99 -21.59 19.33
CA ASP A 399 24.79 -23.02 19.65
C ASP A 399 23.37 -23.52 19.30
N SER A 400 22.34 -22.71 19.59
CA SER A 400 20.96 -23.06 19.26
C SER A 400 20.75 -23.03 17.74
N LEU A 401 21.42 -22.11 17.04
CA LEU A 401 21.37 -22.04 15.58
C LEU A 401 22.11 -23.23 14.94
N ALA A 402 23.28 -23.60 15.48
CA ALA A 402 24.07 -24.73 15.02
C ALA A 402 23.30 -26.05 15.15
N THR A 403 22.61 -26.24 16.28
CA THR A 403 21.76 -27.43 16.51
C THR A 403 20.63 -27.52 15.47
N LYS A 404 19.96 -26.40 15.17
CA LYS A 404 18.92 -26.36 14.11
C LYS A 404 19.50 -26.58 12.71
N TYR A 405 20.69 -26.05 12.45
CA TYR A 405 21.37 -26.16 11.17
C TYR A 405 21.75 -27.62 10.82
N ILE A 406 22.18 -28.39 11.82
CA ILE A 406 22.56 -29.80 11.64
C ILE A 406 21.33 -30.67 11.32
N LEU A 407 20.17 -30.30 11.85
CA LEU A 407 18.91 -30.97 11.54
C LEU A 407 18.33 -30.58 10.16
N ASP A 408 18.92 -29.60 9.48
CA ASP A 408 18.42 -29.13 8.19
C ASP A 408 18.77 -30.11 7.07
N LYS A 409 17.72 -30.73 6.51
CA LYS A 409 17.81 -31.70 5.41
C LYS A 409 18.42 -31.10 4.15
N ASP A 410 18.29 -29.79 3.92
CA ASP A 410 18.82 -29.15 2.71
C ASP A 410 20.35 -29.09 2.72
N PHE A 411 20.93 -28.86 3.90
CA PHE A 411 22.39 -28.70 4.05
C PHE A 411 23.09 -30.01 4.43
N ASN A 412 22.40 -30.86 5.18
CA ASN A 412 22.98 -32.05 5.80
C ASN A 412 22.38 -33.36 5.27
N GLN A 413 21.83 -33.34 4.05
CA GLN A 413 21.15 -34.50 3.45
C GLN A 413 21.99 -35.78 3.48
N ILE A 414 23.29 -35.69 3.16
CA ILE A 414 24.18 -36.85 3.05
C ILE A 414 24.38 -37.49 4.43
N GLY A 415 24.73 -36.68 5.44
CA GLY A 415 24.93 -37.16 6.80
C GLY A 415 23.66 -37.77 7.39
N LEU A 416 22.52 -37.09 7.22
CA LEU A 416 21.22 -37.58 7.66
C LEU A 416 20.80 -38.87 6.94
N SER A 417 21.08 -39.00 5.64
CA SER A 417 20.77 -40.22 4.89
C SER A 417 21.62 -41.40 5.36
N ARG A 418 22.91 -41.18 5.61
CA ARG A 418 23.82 -42.21 6.13
C ARG A 418 23.41 -42.68 7.53
N ILE A 419 23.13 -41.76 8.46
CA ILE A 419 22.76 -42.12 9.84
C ILE A 419 21.39 -42.82 9.89
N ASN A 420 20.44 -42.39 9.05
CA ASN A 420 19.16 -43.08 8.91
C ASN A 420 19.36 -44.49 8.33
N LYS A 421 20.27 -44.66 7.36
CA LYS A 421 20.58 -45.99 6.82
C LYS A 421 21.19 -46.92 7.87
N ILE A 422 22.08 -46.40 8.72
CA ILE A 422 22.62 -47.15 9.86
C ILE A 422 21.47 -47.58 10.79
N ASN A 423 20.57 -46.66 11.12
CA ASN A 423 19.42 -46.95 11.98
C ASN A 423 18.48 -48.01 11.38
N GLU A 424 18.23 -47.97 10.07
CA GLU A 424 17.47 -49.02 9.35
C GLU A 424 18.17 -50.39 9.42
N LEU A 425 19.48 -50.43 9.22
CA LEU A 425 20.25 -51.68 9.24
C LEU A 425 20.32 -52.30 10.63
N LEU A 426 20.34 -51.47 11.67
CA LEU A 426 20.26 -51.91 13.07
C LEU A 426 18.92 -52.59 13.39
N GLN A 427 17.81 -52.07 12.84
CA GLN A 427 16.50 -52.71 12.98
C GLN A 427 16.44 -54.06 12.24
N GLY A 428 17.19 -54.21 11.15
CA GLY A 428 17.32 -55.45 10.37
C GLY A 428 18.26 -56.50 10.96
N GLN A 429 18.64 -56.40 12.24
CA GLN A 429 19.57 -57.31 12.94
C GLN A 429 21.03 -57.33 12.43
N SER A 430 21.49 -56.27 11.75
CA SER A 430 22.92 -56.16 11.44
C SER A 430 23.76 -55.98 12.72
N GLU A 431 24.92 -56.62 12.79
CA GLU A 431 25.88 -56.41 13.88
C GLU A 431 26.40 -54.96 13.88
N PHE A 432 26.52 -54.38 15.07
CA PHE A 432 26.90 -52.98 15.26
C PHE A 432 28.28 -52.69 14.66
N GLU A 433 29.23 -53.63 14.78
CA GLU A 433 30.59 -53.53 14.26
C GLU A 433 30.61 -53.40 12.73
N GLN A 434 29.72 -54.11 12.03
CA GLN A 434 29.69 -54.12 10.56
C GLN A 434 29.20 -52.80 9.96
N LEU A 435 28.59 -51.95 10.78
CA LEU A 435 28.06 -50.65 10.36
C LEU A 435 29.11 -49.53 10.39
N GLY A 436 30.30 -49.80 10.94
CA GLY A 436 31.45 -48.88 10.89
C GLY A 436 31.76 -48.37 9.47
N LYS A 437 31.53 -49.20 8.45
CA LYS A 437 31.73 -48.83 7.02
C LYS A 437 30.87 -47.66 6.52
N TYR A 438 29.78 -47.35 7.22
CA TYR A 438 28.89 -46.23 6.89
C TYR A 438 29.15 -45.00 7.75
N ALA A 439 29.97 -45.11 8.79
CA ALA A 439 30.37 -44.01 9.66
C ALA A 439 31.66 -43.35 9.13
N ASP A 440 31.92 -42.12 9.58
CA ASP A 440 33.22 -41.46 9.33
C ASP A 440 34.23 -41.85 10.41
N GLU A 441 33.76 -42.03 11.64
CA GLU A 441 34.53 -42.56 12.76
C GLU A 441 33.71 -43.61 13.51
N SER A 442 34.37 -44.65 14.01
CA SER A 442 33.75 -45.67 14.85
C SER A 442 34.69 -46.08 15.99
N SER A 443 34.11 -46.41 17.14
CA SER A 443 34.84 -46.98 18.27
C SER A 443 34.28 -48.34 18.66
N ASP A 444 35.18 -49.30 18.83
CA ASP A 444 34.85 -50.69 19.16
C ASP A 444 34.88 -51.00 20.67
N GLY A 445 34.77 -49.97 21.53
CA GLY A 445 34.58 -50.16 22.97
C GLY A 445 35.54 -49.33 23.82
N ALA A 446 35.42 -48.01 23.75
CA ALA A 446 36.18 -47.12 24.62
C ALA A 446 35.46 -46.90 25.96
N TYR A 447 36.24 -46.75 27.04
CA TYR A 447 35.73 -46.46 28.37
C TYR A 447 35.77 -44.97 28.65
N TYR A 448 34.63 -44.42 29.06
CA TYR A 448 34.48 -43.00 29.35
C TYR A 448 34.07 -42.78 30.80
N SER A 449 34.63 -41.74 31.42
CA SER A 449 34.14 -41.25 32.70
C SER A 449 32.73 -40.67 32.55
N ARG A 450 31.95 -40.65 33.63
CA ARG A 450 30.60 -40.03 33.61
C ARG A 450 30.61 -38.59 33.09
N ALA A 451 31.62 -37.79 33.47
CA ALA A 451 31.76 -36.41 33.01
C ALA A 451 32.02 -36.35 31.50
N SER A 452 32.95 -37.16 31.00
CA SER A 452 33.30 -37.23 29.58
C SER A 452 32.11 -37.67 28.71
N VAL A 453 31.30 -38.62 29.19
CA VAL A 453 30.08 -39.03 28.48
C VAL A 453 29.09 -37.88 28.32
N ILE A 454 28.86 -37.11 29.39
CA ILE A 454 27.94 -35.96 29.36
C ILE A 454 28.44 -34.89 28.39
N GLU A 455 29.74 -34.58 28.45
CA GLU A 455 30.37 -33.56 27.61
C GLU A 455 30.32 -33.95 26.14
N GLN A 456 30.74 -35.17 25.81
CA GLN A 456 30.91 -35.60 24.42
C GLN A 456 29.59 -36.05 23.78
N PHE A 457 28.78 -36.83 24.49
CA PHE A 457 27.61 -37.48 23.92
C PHE A 457 26.30 -37.00 24.53
N GLY A 458 26.32 -36.55 25.78
CA GLY A 458 25.16 -36.01 26.49
C GLY A 458 24.65 -36.84 27.64
N PRO A 459 23.74 -36.25 28.43
CA PRO A 459 23.17 -36.92 29.60
C PRO A 459 22.34 -38.16 29.23
N MET A 460 21.68 -38.17 28.05
CA MET A 460 20.82 -39.27 27.60
C MET A 460 21.57 -40.62 27.45
N VAL A 461 22.89 -40.58 27.25
CA VAL A 461 23.71 -41.80 27.09
C VAL A 461 23.89 -42.54 28.41
N LEU A 462 23.84 -41.82 29.54
CA LEU A 462 23.95 -42.42 30.86
C LEU A 462 22.77 -43.33 31.21
N GLU A 463 21.62 -43.08 30.58
CA GLU A 463 20.36 -43.81 30.80
C GLU A 463 20.28 -45.11 29.98
N LEU A 464 21.21 -45.34 29.06
CA LEU A 464 21.23 -46.56 28.25
C LEU A 464 21.53 -47.79 29.11
N ALA A 465 20.73 -48.84 29.01
CA ALA A 465 21.05 -50.12 29.63
C ALA A 465 22.23 -50.80 28.91
N ILE A 466 22.92 -51.71 29.61
CA ILE A 466 23.98 -52.53 29.00
C ILE A 466 23.37 -53.36 27.85
N GLY A 467 24.02 -53.34 26.69
CA GLY A 467 23.55 -53.95 25.45
C GLY A 467 22.61 -53.08 24.62
N GLN A 468 22.07 -51.99 25.18
CA GLN A 468 21.14 -51.10 24.50
C GLN A 468 21.86 -50.16 23.53
N ILE A 469 21.20 -49.90 22.40
CA ILE A 469 21.60 -48.93 21.38
C ILE A 469 20.74 -47.68 21.53
N SER A 470 21.37 -46.51 21.49
CA SER A 470 20.71 -45.22 21.52
C SER A 470 19.93 -44.95 20.23
N GLY A 471 18.97 -44.04 20.30
CA GLY A 471 18.52 -43.33 19.10
C GLY A 471 19.65 -42.47 18.51
N ILE A 472 19.32 -41.74 17.44
CA ILE A 472 20.25 -40.78 16.84
C ILE A 472 20.43 -39.59 17.78
N ILE A 473 21.68 -39.34 18.19
CA ILE A 473 22.05 -38.22 19.04
C ILE A 473 22.65 -37.13 18.16
N PHE A 474 22.04 -35.94 18.20
CA PHE A 474 22.46 -34.78 17.42
C PHE A 474 23.38 -33.89 18.26
N ARG A 475 24.57 -33.59 17.73
CA ARG A 475 25.57 -32.71 18.32
C ARG A 475 25.96 -31.61 17.34
N THR A 476 26.73 -30.63 17.79
CA THR A 476 27.19 -29.47 16.98
C THR A 476 28.21 -29.86 15.90
N ASP A 477 28.82 -31.03 16.02
CA ASP A 477 29.83 -31.59 15.12
C ASP A 477 29.29 -32.71 14.23
N GLY A 478 28.23 -33.41 14.64
CA GLY A 478 27.65 -34.49 13.85
C GLY A 478 26.55 -35.30 14.50
N TYR A 479 26.45 -36.55 14.03
CA TYR A 479 25.43 -37.51 14.42
C TYR A 479 26.09 -38.72 15.06
N TYR A 480 25.60 -39.13 16.23
CA TYR A 480 26.07 -40.29 16.95
C TYR A 480 24.97 -41.35 17.08
N ILE A 481 25.35 -42.61 16.96
CA ILE A 481 24.60 -43.75 17.48
C ILE A 481 25.55 -44.51 18.41
N ILE A 482 25.09 -44.79 19.63
CA ILE A 482 25.93 -45.31 20.71
C ILE A 482 25.32 -46.59 21.23
N LYS A 483 26.15 -47.61 21.44
CA LYS A 483 25.79 -48.85 22.13
C LYS A 483 26.58 -48.94 23.43
N ARG A 484 25.88 -49.12 24.55
CA ARG A 484 26.54 -49.42 25.82
C ARG A 484 26.88 -50.91 25.87
N VAL A 485 28.13 -51.25 26.17
CA VAL A 485 28.63 -52.63 26.08
C VAL A 485 28.83 -53.25 27.45
N ASP A 486 29.53 -52.55 28.34
CA ASP A 486 29.79 -52.97 29.71
C ASP A 486 30.17 -51.74 30.55
N ASP A 487 30.24 -51.89 31.88
CA ASP A 487 30.78 -50.87 32.76
C ASP A 487 31.93 -51.46 33.56
N LYS A 488 33.05 -50.72 33.68
CA LYS A 488 34.23 -51.14 34.44
C LYS A 488 34.76 -49.99 35.27
N ASN A 489 35.02 -50.23 36.56
CA ASN A 489 35.63 -49.25 37.47
C ASN A 489 34.90 -47.89 37.49
N GLY A 490 33.56 -47.90 37.38
CA GLY A 490 32.76 -46.67 37.32
C GLY A 490 32.84 -45.90 35.99
N GLN A 491 33.46 -46.49 34.97
CA GLN A 491 33.49 -45.98 33.59
C GLN A 491 32.51 -46.75 32.71
N PHE A 492 31.97 -46.05 31.73
CA PHE A 492 30.98 -46.56 30.77
C PHE A 492 31.72 -47.06 29.53
N GLY A 493 31.62 -48.35 29.24
CA GLY A 493 32.13 -48.97 28.01
C GLY A 493 31.15 -48.71 26.87
N LEU A 494 31.55 -47.87 25.92
CA LEU A 494 30.70 -47.41 24.82
C LEU A 494 31.32 -47.77 23.47
N LYS A 495 30.50 -48.34 22.59
CA LYS A 495 30.73 -48.39 21.16
C LYS A 495 29.95 -47.27 20.50
N TYR A 496 30.53 -46.58 19.52
CA TYR A 496 29.81 -45.54 18.80
C TYR A 496 30.11 -45.51 17.32
N LEU A 497 29.15 -45.02 16.56
CA LEU A 497 29.25 -44.67 15.16
C LEU A 497 29.02 -43.17 15.05
N PHE A 498 29.98 -42.46 14.46
CA PHE A 498 29.93 -41.03 14.24
C PHE A 498 29.90 -40.70 12.75
N ILE A 499 28.97 -39.85 12.35
CA ILE A 499 28.93 -39.26 11.02
C ILE A 499 29.07 -37.76 11.18
N LYS A 500 30.07 -37.19 10.49
CA LYS A 500 30.38 -35.78 10.54
C LYS A 500 29.27 -34.99 9.86
N ALA A 501 28.72 -33.98 10.54
CA ALA A 501 27.82 -33.03 9.91
C ALA A 501 28.61 -31.95 9.18
N PHE A 502 28.00 -31.37 8.16
CA PHE A 502 28.43 -30.09 7.66
C PHE A 502 28.04 -29.04 8.70
N THR A 503 29.02 -28.45 9.38
CA THR A 503 28.78 -27.59 10.55
C THR A 503 28.40 -26.17 10.14
N LEU A 504 27.78 -25.43 11.06
CA LEU A 504 27.42 -24.03 10.84
C LEU A 504 28.65 -23.18 10.49
N ASP A 505 29.77 -23.38 11.20
CA ASP A 505 31.00 -22.63 10.97
C ASP A 505 31.60 -22.91 9.59
N GLN A 506 31.60 -24.17 9.14
CA GLN A 506 32.06 -24.54 7.80
C GLN A 506 31.21 -23.85 6.72
N TYR A 507 29.89 -23.82 6.92
CA TYR A 507 28.98 -23.12 6.01
C TYR A 507 29.23 -21.61 5.97
N VAL A 508 29.33 -20.99 7.14
CA VAL A 508 29.60 -19.55 7.28
C VAL A 508 30.93 -19.20 6.64
N PHE A 509 32.00 -19.92 6.97
CA PHE A 509 33.34 -19.70 6.41
C PHE A 509 33.35 -19.82 4.88
N GLY A 510 32.72 -20.87 4.33
CA GLY A 510 32.62 -21.07 2.87
C GLY A 510 31.75 -20.04 2.15
N ARG A 511 30.94 -19.27 2.88
CA ARG A 511 30.05 -18.23 2.35
C ARG A 511 30.60 -16.82 2.51
N ILE A 512 31.37 -16.53 3.57
CA ILE A 512 31.92 -15.19 3.86
C ILE A 512 32.63 -14.63 2.62
N GLY A 513 33.57 -15.38 2.03
CA GLY A 513 34.33 -14.94 0.86
C GLY A 513 33.50 -14.73 -0.42
N LYS A 514 32.26 -15.21 -0.46
CA LYS A 514 31.35 -15.04 -1.61
C LYS A 514 30.46 -13.80 -1.48
N ILE A 515 30.32 -13.24 -0.29
CA ILE A 515 29.47 -12.08 -0.03
C ILE A 515 30.29 -10.82 -0.21
N LYS A 516 29.97 -10.04 -1.24
CA LYS A 516 30.49 -8.67 -1.37
C LYS A 516 29.81 -7.79 -0.33
N VAL A 517 30.61 -7.11 0.49
CA VAL A 517 30.17 -6.18 1.53
C VAL A 517 30.66 -4.79 1.16
N PHE A 518 29.74 -3.83 1.11
CA PHE A 518 30.04 -2.41 0.90
C PHE A 518 29.64 -1.65 2.16
N ILE A 519 30.63 -1.15 2.88
CA ILE A 519 30.40 -0.37 4.11
C ILE A 519 30.34 1.10 3.73
N LEU A 520 29.17 1.72 3.88
CA LEU A 520 28.93 3.12 3.56
C LEU A 520 29.18 4.04 4.76
N GLY A 521 29.15 3.48 5.98
CA GLY A 521 29.18 4.22 7.25
C GLY A 521 30.53 4.30 7.97
N LEU A 522 31.63 3.84 7.38
CA LEU A 522 32.95 3.96 8.02
C LEU A 522 33.55 5.32 7.70
N ILE A 523 33.43 6.25 8.65
CA ILE A 523 34.34 7.38 8.73
C ILE A 523 35.10 7.18 10.04
N ASP A 524 36.37 6.79 9.91
CA ASP A 524 37.31 6.87 11.02
C ASP A 524 37.22 8.28 11.61
N LYS A 525 36.83 8.38 12.89
CA LYS A 525 36.86 9.66 13.61
C LYS A 525 38.26 10.28 13.66
N ASN A 526 39.29 9.49 13.34
CA ASN A 526 40.70 9.88 13.38
C ASN A 526 41.33 10.12 12.00
N SER A 527 40.57 10.04 10.89
CA SER A 527 41.14 10.22 9.54
C SER A 527 41.04 11.64 8.98
N TRP A 528 40.90 12.66 9.84
CA TRP A 528 40.87 14.08 9.47
C TRP A 528 41.72 14.92 10.41
#